data_AF-A0A6V7QGY5-F1
#
_entry.id   AF-A0A6V7QGY5-F1
#
_cell.length_a   1.000
_cell.length_b   1.000
_cell.length_c   1.000
_cell.angle_alpha   90.00
_cell.angle_beta   90.00
_cell.angle_gamma   90.00
#
_symmetry.space_group_name_H-M   'P 1'
#
loop_
_entity.id
_entity.type
_entity.pdbx_description
1 polymer ?
#
loop_
_entity_poly.entity_id
_entity_poly.type
_entity_poly.pdbx_seq_one_letter_code
_entity_poly.pdbx_strand_id
1 'polypeptide(L)'
;MAISTTFRSIFWPYILAMALAPQWVSLAQLQVGFYSNSCPNAESIVSSVVREFAQSDVTILAALLRLHYHDCIVQGCDGSVLIQQPAGAGNLEKSAQNHAG
;
A
#
# COMPACT_ATOMS: atom_id res chain seq x y z
N MET A 1 6.71 -47.85 8.50
CA MET A 1 6.13 -47.27 7.26
C MET A 1 4.63 -46.91 7.38
N ALA A 2 3.93 -47.20 8.48
CA ALA A 2 2.50 -46.90 8.63
C ALA A 2 2.19 -45.42 8.96
N ILE A 3 3.11 -44.71 9.64
CA ILE A 3 2.93 -43.31 10.07
C ILE A 3 2.81 -42.37 8.85
N SER A 4 3.53 -42.68 7.76
CA SER A 4 3.48 -41.92 6.50
C SER A 4 2.15 -42.09 5.76
N THR A 5 1.58 -43.30 5.76
CA THR A 5 0.29 -43.59 5.11
C THR A 5 -0.88 -42.95 5.84
N THR A 6 -0.90 -42.96 7.17
CA THR A 6 -1.97 -42.32 7.96
C THR A 6 -1.90 -40.81 7.85
N PHE A 7 -0.68 -40.25 7.87
CA PHE A 7 -0.47 -38.82 7.67
C PHE A 7 -0.93 -38.39 6.27
N ARG A 8 -0.66 -39.20 5.23
CA ARG A 8 -1.17 -38.94 3.88
C ARG A 8 -2.69 -39.03 3.82
N SER A 9 -3.33 -40.05 4.37
CA SER A 9 -4.79 -40.20 4.30
C SER A 9 -5.58 -39.14 5.08
N ILE A 10 -5.02 -38.57 6.15
CA ILE A 10 -5.69 -37.54 6.95
C ILE A 10 -5.37 -36.13 6.42
N PHE A 11 -4.10 -35.83 6.14
CA PHE A 11 -3.71 -34.47 5.75
C PHE A 11 -3.97 -34.17 4.27
N TRP A 12 -3.93 -35.17 3.39
CA TRP A 12 -4.18 -34.99 1.96
C TRP A 12 -5.58 -34.48 1.61
N PRO A 13 -6.69 -35.01 2.19
CA PRO A 13 -8.02 -34.46 1.92
C PRO A 13 -8.18 -33.04 2.47
N TYR A 14 -7.54 -32.70 3.60
CA TYR A 14 -7.55 -31.34 4.15
C TYR A 14 -6.80 -30.34 3.26
N ILE A 15 -5.63 -30.72 2.74
CA ILE A 15 -4.86 -29.90 1.80
C ILE A 15 -5.63 -29.74 0.48
N LEU A 16 -6.24 -30.81 -0.03
CA LEU A 16 -7.06 -30.77 -1.25
C LEU A 16 -8.29 -29.86 -1.07
N ALA A 17 -8.95 -29.91 0.09
CA ALA A 17 -10.10 -29.06 0.40
C ALA A 17 -9.72 -27.57 0.52
N MET A 18 -8.56 -27.23 1.10
CA MET A 18 -8.07 -25.84 1.10
C MET A 18 -7.66 -25.33 -0.29
N ALA A 19 -7.12 -26.20 -1.16
CA ALA A 19 -6.73 -25.83 -2.52
C ALA A 19 -7.93 -25.58 -3.45
N LEU A 20 -9.09 -26.17 -3.14
CA LEU A 20 -10.34 -26.01 -3.89
C LEU A 20 -11.22 -24.87 -3.37
N ALA A 21 -10.87 -24.27 -2.23
CA ALA A 21 -11.60 -23.11 -1.73
C ALA A 21 -11.41 -21.93 -2.72
N PRO A 22 -12.49 -21.21 -3.08
CA PRO A 22 -12.36 -20.01 -3.89
C PRO A 22 -11.50 -19.02 -3.11
N GLN A 23 -10.28 -18.82 -3.59
CA GLN A 23 -9.42 -17.73 -3.16
C GLN A 23 -10.17 -16.43 -3.45
N TRP A 24 -10.55 -15.73 -2.37
CA TRP A 24 -11.18 -14.42 -2.43
C TRP A 24 -10.14 -13.41 -2.92
N VAL A 25 -9.85 -13.44 -4.21
CA VAL A 25 -8.99 -12.44 -4.83
C VAL A 25 -9.87 -11.24 -5.13
N SER A 26 -9.82 -10.24 -4.26
CA SER A 26 -10.44 -8.95 -4.51
C SER A 26 -9.67 -8.22 -5.62
N LEU A 27 -10.24 -8.15 -6.82
CA LEU A 27 -9.74 -7.27 -7.89
C LEU A 27 -10.28 -5.85 -7.67
N ALA A 28 -9.71 -5.13 -6.69
CA ALA A 28 -9.89 -3.69 -6.61
C ALA A 28 -9.00 -3.04 -7.69
N GLN A 29 -9.56 -2.83 -8.89
CA GLN A 29 -8.83 -2.25 -10.00
C GLN A 29 -8.81 -0.72 -9.90
N LEU A 30 -7.62 -0.12 -10.08
CA LEU A 30 -7.51 1.32 -10.24
C LEU A 30 -8.19 1.77 -11.55
N GLN A 31 -8.80 2.94 -11.54
CA GLN A 31 -9.46 3.52 -12.70
C GLN A 31 -9.16 5.02 -12.82
N VAL A 32 -8.78 5.46 -14.01
CA VAL A 32 -8.66 6.89 -14.32
C VAL A 32 -10.05 7.55 -14.23
N GLY A 33 -10.13 8.71 -13.59
CA GLY A 33 -11.41 9.39 -13.36
C GLY A 33 -12.27 8.73 -12.27
N PHE A 34 -11.69 7.96 -11.35
CA PHE A 34 -12.39 7.41 -10.18
C PHE A 34 -13.19 8.48 -9.41
N TYR A 35 -12.66 9.70 -9.31
CA TYR A 35 -13.30 10.82 -8.63
C TYR A 35 -14.26 11.65 -9.50
N SER A 36 -14.48 11.28 -10.77
CA SER A 36 -15.30 12.08 -11.71
C SER A 36 -16.70 12.43 -11.19
N ASN A 37 -17.35 11.51 -10.48
CA ASN A 37 -18.71 11.71 -9.96
C ASN A 37 -18.75 12.24 -8.51
N SER A 38 -17.75 11.91 -7.70
CA SER A 38 -17.74 12.24 -6.26
C SER A 38 -16.99 13.54 -5.96
N CYS A 39 -15.88 13.80 -6.66
CA CYS A 39 -15.06 15.00 -6.53
C CYS A 39 -14.38 15.30 -7.88
N PRO A 40 -15.10 15.87 -8.87
CA PRO A 40 -14.59 16.06 -10.24
C PRO A 40 -13.35 16.95 -10.30
N ASN A 41 -13.18 17.84 -9.31
CA ASN A 41 -12.05 18.77 -9.25
C ASN A 41 -10.83 18.19 -8.54
N ALA A 42 -10.88 16.96 -8.01
CA ALA A 42 -9.79 16.38 -7.20
C ALA A 42 -8.42 16.48 -7.89
N GLU A 43 -8.32 16.01 -9.14
CA GLU A 43 -7.06 16.03 -9.91
C GLU A 43 -6.59 17.47 -10.17
N SER A 44 -7.52 18.39 -10.46
CA SER A 44 -7.20 19.79 -10.73
C SER A 44 -6.68 20.53 -9.49
N ILE A 45 -7.28 20.28 -8.32
CA ILE A 45 -6.88 20.87 -7.04
C ILE A 45 -5.50 20.38 -6.64
N VAL A 46 -5.24 19.07 -6.74
CA VAL A 46 -3.90 18.53 -6.45
C VAL A 46 -2.86 19.15 -7.38
N SER A 47 -3.17 19.25 -8.68
CA SER A 47 -2.26 19.85 -9.66
C SER A 47 -1.99 21.33 -9.40
N SER A 48 -2.99 22.12 -8.99
CA SER A 48 -2.80 23.54 -8.68
C SER A 48 -1.92 23.75 -7.46
N VAL A 49 -2.17 22.99 -6.39
CA VAL A 49 -1.38 23.07 -5.15
C VAL A 49 0.07 22.68 -5.42
N VAL A 50 0.32 21.56 -6.11
CA VAL A 50 1.69 21.12 -6.44
C VAL A 50 2.42 22.17 -7.27
N ARG A 51 1.74 22.80 -8.25
CA ARG A 51 2.34 23.88 -9.05
C ARG A 51 2.68 25.12 -8.23
N GLU A 52 1.78 25.53 -7.33
CA GLU A 52 2.00 26.68 -6.45
C GLU A 52 3.24 26.48 -5.58
N PHE A 53 3.35 25.34 -4.90
CA PHE A 53 4.53 25.04 -4.09
C PHE A 53 5.79 24.88 -4.93
N ALA A 54 5.70 24.28 -6.12
CA ALA A 54 6.84 24.12 -7.02
C ALA A 54 7.38 25.46 -7.55
N GLN A 55 6.55 26.51 -7.63
CA GLN A 55 7.01 27.87 -7.96
C GLN A 55 7.88 28.46 -6.84
N SER A 56 7.59 28.13 -5.58
CA SER A 56 8.37 28.57 -4.43
C SER A 56 9.63 27.72 -4.21
N ASP A 57 9.52 26.40 -4.37
CA ASP A 57 10.59 25.44 -4.18
C ASP A 57 10.42 24.25 -5.14
N VAL A 58 11.27 24.20 -6.16
CA VAL A 58 11.24 23.14 -7.18
C VAL A 58 11.59 21.76 -6.61
N THR A 59 12.28 21.69 -5.46
CA THR A 59 12.68 20.41 -4.85
C THR A 59 11.48 19.59 -4.39
N ILE A 60 10.32 20.22 -4.17
CA ILE A 60 9.09 19.54 -3.77
C ILE A 60 8.63 18.49 -4.79
N LEU A 61 8.91 18.69 -6.08
CA LEU A 61 8.56 17.73 -7.13
C LEU A 61 9.30 16.41 -6.96
N ALA A 62 10.61 16.49 -6.68
CA ALA A 62 11.44 15.32 -6.40
C ALA A 62 11.05 14.67 -5.07
N ALA A 63 10.74 15.47 -4.06
CA ALA A 63 10.31 14.99 -2.75
C ALA A 63 8.98 14.21 -2.83
N LEU A 64 7.97 14.72 -3.56
CA LEU A 64 6.68 14.05 -3.75
C LEU A 64 6.83 12.72 -4.50
N LEU A 65 7.67 12.67 -5.53
CA LEU A 65 7.94 11.42 -6.26
C LEU A 65 8.63 10.38 -5.36
N ARG A 66 9.62 10.82 -4.58
CA ARG A 66 10.33 9.98 -3.61
C ARG A 66 9.37 9.47 -2.53
N LEU A 67 8.48 10.32 -2.03
CA LEU A 67 7.47 9.95 -1.04
C LEU A 67 6.51 8.89 -1.57
N HIS A 68 5.96 9.08 -2.78
CA HIS A 68 5.07 8.09 -3.41
C HIS A 68 5.77 6.76 -3.64
N TYR A 69 7.02 6.79 -4.11
CA TYR A 69 7.82 5.58 -4.23
C TYR A 69 7.96 4.88 -2.87
N HIS A 70 8.40 5.61 -1.84
CA HIS A 70 8.65 5.07 -0.51
C HIS A 70 7.43 4.45 0.16
N ASP A 71 6.23 5.01 -0.06
CA ASP A 71 4.97 4.43 0.38
C ASP A 71 4.74 3.08 -0.32
N CYS A 72 4.79 3.07 -1.66
CA CYS A 72 4.47 1.87 -2.43
C CYS A 72 5.45 0.70 -2.29
N ILE A 73 6.74 0.92 -1.98
CA ILE A 73 7.70 -0.17 -1.76
C ILE A 73 7.51 -0.89 -0.42
N VAL A 74 6.82 -0.29 0.54
CA VAL A 74 6.57 -0.89 1.86
C VAL A 74 5.09 -1.15 2.01
N GLN A 75 4.70 -2.43 1.97
CA GLN A 75 3.31 -2.88 2.23
C GLN A 75 2.21 -2.37 1.26
N GLY A 76 2.50 -1.39 0.39
CA GLY A 76 1.63 -0.94 -0.70
C GLY A 76 1.42 0.57 -0.70
N CYS A 77 0.72 1.08 -1.71
CA CYS A 77 0.40 2.51 -1.82
C CYS A 77 -0.83 2.86 -0.96
N ASP A 78 -0.69 2.84 0.35
CA ASP A 78 -1.80 3.01 1.31
C ASP A 78 -1.71 4.31 2.14
N GLY A 79 -0.66 5.11 1.95
CA GLY A 79 -0.44 6.36 2.67
C GLY A 79 0.04 6.19 4.11
N SER A 80 0.44 4.98 4.51
CA SER A 80 0.92 4.67 5.86
C SER A 80 2.15 5.49 6.26
N VAL A 81 2.99 5.88 5.30
CA VAL A 81 4.18 6.73 5.54
C VAL A 81 3.83 8.12 6.11
N LEU A 82 2.61 8.59 5.90
CA LEU A 82 2.13 9.91 6.34
C LEU A 82 1.66 9.91 7.80
N ILE A 83 1.49 8.74 8.42
CA ILE A 83 0.94 8.61 9.77
C ILE A 83 1.99 8.97 10.82
N GLN A 84 1.60 9.80 11.79
CA GLN A 84 2.41 10.17 12.94
C GLN A 84 1.91 9.42 14.18
N GLN A 85 2.80 8.77 14.93
CA GLN A 85 2.40 8.10 16.17
C GLN A 85 2.28 9.09 17.34
N PRO A 86 1.31 8.88 18.24
CA PRO A 86 1.35 9.47 19.57
C PRO A 86 2.66 9.10 20.28
N ALA A 87 3.15 10.01 21.13
CA ALA A 87 4.40 9.83 21.86
C ALA A 87 4.41 8.49 22.62
N GLY A 88 5.43 7.65 22.36
CA GLY A 88 5.65 6.39 23.08
C GLY A 88 5.17 5.12 22.37
N ALA A 89 4.65 5.22 21.15
CA ALA A 89 4.26 4.04 20.38
C ALA A 89 5.24 3.82 19.21
N GLY A 90 5.72 2.57 19.08
CA GLY A 90 6.26 1.93 17.87
C GLY A 90 7.39 2.57 17.06
N ASN A 91 7.87 1.81 16.06
CA ASN A 91 8.73 2.33 15.01
C ASN A 91 7.82 2.86 13.88
N LEU A 92 8.00 4.12 13.47
CA LEU A 92 7.29 4.69 12.31
C LEU A 92 8.11 4.52 11.03
N GLU A 93 7.43 4.38 9.89
CA GLU A 93 8.08 4.43 8.57
C GLU A 93 8.79 5.76 8.35
N LYS A 94 8.17 6.86 8.81
CA LYS A 94 8.78 8.20 8.84
C LYS A 94 10.09 8.26 9.66
N SER A 95 10.24 7.38 10.65
CA SER A 95 11.43 7.33 11.53
C SER A 95 12.48 6.32 11.04
N ALA A 96 12.26 5.65 9.92
CA ALA A 96 13.29 4.80 9.33
C ALA A 96 14.47 5.67 8.86
N GLN A 97 15.69 5.18 9.09
CA GLN A 97 16.95 5.93 8.92
C GLN A 97 17.12 6.58 7.54
N ASN A 98 16.43 6.07 6.52
CA ASN A 98 16.49 6.57 5.14
C ASN A 98 15.51 7.73 4.84
N HIS A 99 14.69 8.16 5.80
CA HIS A 99 13.65 9.20 5.63
C HIS A 99 13.91 10.46 6.47
N ALA A 100 14.99 10.48 7.26
CA ALA A 100 15.34 11.58 8.18
C ALA A 100 16.18 12.71 7.52
N GLY A 101 16.09 12.87 6.20
CA GLY A 101 16.85 13.86 5.43
C GLY A 101 16.04 15.12 5.16
#